data_AF-A0A3M0WVP7-F1
#
_entry.id   AF-A0A3M0WVP7-F1
#
_cell.length_a   1.000
_cell.length_b   1.000
_cell.length_c   1.000
_cell.angle_alpha   90.00
_cell.angle_beta   90.00
_cell.angle_gamma   90.00
#
_symmetry.space_group_name_H-M   'P 1'
#
loop_
_entity.id
_entity.type
_entity.pdbx_description
1 polymer ?
#
loop_
_entity_poly.entity_id
_entity_poly.type
_entity_poly.pdbx_seq_one_letter_code
_entity_poly.pdbx_strand_id
1 'polypeptide(L)' 'MKYIFIYLIKFYQKAISPLFPPSCRFHPTCSEYSVQAFTKYGVFKGGAKSIWRILRCNPFNKGGFDPLD' A
#
# COMPACT_ATOMS: atom_id res chain seq x y z
N MET A 1 -7.84 15.81 -4.84
CA MET A 1 -6.85 14.92 -5.50
C MET A 1 -6.57 13.61 -4.76
N LYS A 2 -6.33 13.58 -3.43
CA LYS A 2 -5.98 12.34 -2.71
C LYS A 2 -7.04 11.22 -2.75
N TYR A 3 -8.32 11.58 -2.80
CA TYR A 3 -9.43 10.61 -2.83
C TYR A 3 -9.50 9.78 -4.11
N ILE A 4 -9.05 10.30 -5.25
CA ILE A 4 -9.03 9.57 -6.52
C ILE A 4 -8.08 8.38 -6.42
N PHE A 5 -6.86 8.61 -5.91
CA PHE A 5 -5.87 7.55 -5.70
C PHE A 5 -6.33 6.52 -4.67
N ILE A 6 -6.91 6.98 -3.56
CA ILE A 6 -7.47 6.09 -2.53
C ILE A 6 -8.60 5.23 -3.12
N TYR A 7 -9.48 5.82 -3.93
CA TYR A 7 -10.56 5.09 -4.57
C TYR A 7 -10.04 4.02 -5.54
N LEU A 8 -9.04 4.35 -6.37
CA LEU A 8 -8.39 3.39 -7.26
C LEU A 8 -7.77 2.23 -6.49
N ILE A 9 -7.09 2.50 -5.35
CA ILE A 9 -6.48 1.46 -4.51
C ILE A 9 -7.56 0.60 -3.85
N LYS A 10 -8.65 1.19 -3.36
CA LYS A 10 -9.78 0.43 -2.78
C LYS A 10 -10.51 -0.41 -3.84
N PHE A 11 -10.64 0.10 -5.05
CA PHE A 11 -11.17 -0.67 -6.17
C PHE A 11 -10.26 -1.86 -6.48
N TYR A 12 -8.94 -1.64 -6.56
CA TYR A 12 -7.95 -2.71 -6.72
C TYR A 12 -8.05 -3.76 -5.59
N GLN A 13 -8.16 -3.32 -4.33
CA GLN A 13 -8.33 -4.21 -3.16
C GLN A 13 -9.58 -5.08 -3.24
N LYS A 14 -10.69 -4.58 -3.81
CA LYS A 14 -11.95 -5.32 -3.89
C LYS A 14 -12.11 -6.16 -5.16
N ALA A 15 -11.65 -5.65 -6.30
CA ALA A 15 -11.86 -6.29 -7.60
C ALA A 15 -10.71 -7.22 -8.00
N ILE A 16 -9.47 -6.86 -7.64
CA ILE A 16 -8.27 -7.54 -8.16
C ILE A 16 -7.59 -8.34 -7.05
N SER A 17 -7.39 -7.77 -5.87
CA SER A 17 -6.67 -8.44 -4.77
C SER A 17 -7.23 -9.81 -4.36
N PRO A 18 -8.55 -10.09 -4.38
CA PRO A 18 -9.08 -11.41 -4.01
C PRO A 18 -8.76 -12.50 -5.05
N LEU A 19 -8.40 -12.11 -6.27
CA LEU A 19 -8.04 -13.03 -7.35
C LEU A 19 -6.59 -13.53 -7.24
N PHE A 20 -5.78 -12.94 -6.36
CA PHE A 20 -4.38 -13.29 -6.17
C PHE A 20 -4.13 -13.74 -4.74
N PRO A 21 -3.21 -14.71 -4.52
CA PRO A 21 -2.81 -15.09 -3.17
C PRO A 21 -2.13 -13.92 -2.45
N PRO A 22 -2.21 -13.87 -1.11
CA PRO A 22 -1.57 -12.81 -0.33
C PRO A 22 -0.05 -12.88 -0.50
N SER A 23 0.51 -11.92 -1.22
CA SER A 23 1.95 -11.82 -1.52
C SER A 23 2.67 -10.76 -0.71
N CYS A 24 1.93 -9.89 -0.02
CA CYS A 24 2.50 -8.84 0.81
C CYS A 24 3.22 -9.43 2.03
N ARG A 25 4.49 -9.04 2.20
CA ARG A 25 5.32 -9.45 3.35
C ARG A 25 5.21 -8.51 4.54
N PHE A 26 4.61 -7.36 4.33
CA PHE A 26 4.47 -6.31 5.32
C PHE A 26 3.05 -6.28 5.87
N HIS A 27 2.92 -5.95 7.16
CA HIS A 27 1.63 -5.71 7.80
C HIS A 27 1.60 -4.28 8.38
N PRO A 28 0.57 -3.46 8.09
CA PRO A 28 -0.50 -3.71 7.13
C PRO A 28 0.03 -3.86 5.68
N THR A 29 -0.79 -4.43 4.79
CA THR A 29 -0.41 -4.72 3.40
C THR A 29 0.02 -3.47 2.64
N CYS A 30 0.74 -3.62 1.51
CA CYS A 30 1.21 -2.46 0.74
C CYS A 30 0.07 -1.58 0.22
N SER A 31 -1.08 -2.16 -0.14
CA SER A 31 -2.26 -1.39 -0.57
C SER A 31 -2.88 -0.62 0.60
N GLU A 32 -3.02 -1.24 1.77
CA GLU A 32 -3.53 -0.60 2.98
C GLU A 32 -2.60 0.52 3.46
N TYR A 33 -1.28 0.25 3.49
CA TYR A 33 -0.25 1.26 3.76
C TYR A 33 -0.36 2.44 2.79
N SER A 34 -0.60 2.15 1.51
CA SER A 34 -0.74 3.22 0.50
C SER A 34 -1.93 4.12 0.82
N VAL A 35 -3.09 3.54 1.17
CA VAL A 35 -4.27 4.29 1.59
C VAL A 35 -3.97 5.17 2.81
N GLN A 36 -3.31 4.62 3.82
CA GLN A 36 -2.90 5.38 5.01
C GLN A 36 -1.92 6.51 4.66
N ALA A 37 -0.92 6.24 3.82
CA ALA A 37 0.09 7.19 3.39
C ALA A 37 -0.53 8.36 2.61
N PHE A 38 -1.44 8.06 1.67
CA PHE A 38 -2.18 9.08 0.91
C PHE A 38 -3.11 9.91 1.81
N THR A 39 -3.69 9.28 2.83
CA THR A 39 -4.58 9.96 3.78
C THR A 39 -3.81 10.94 4.68
N LYS A 40 -2.67 10.49 5.24
CA LYS A 40 -1.83 11.26 6.19
C LYS A 40 -0.94 12.30 5.52
N TYR A 41 -0.28 11.95 4.43
CA TYR A 41 0.78 12.78 3.81
C TYR A 41 0.39 13.40 2.46
N GLY A 42 -0.78 13.08 1.90
CA GLY A 42 -1.22 13.53 0.58
C GLY A 42 -0.57 12.75 -0.58
N VAL A 43 -0.83 13.18 -1.83
CA VAL A 43 -0.48 12.40 -3.03
C VAL A 43 1.03 12.27 -3.24
N PHE A 44 1.79 13.34 -3.11
CA PHE A 44 3.23 13.32 -3.41
C PHE A 44 4.03 12.55 -2.34
N LYS A 45 3.96 12.98 -1.07
CA LYS A 45 4.67 12.31 0.03
C LYS A 45 4.11 10.91 0.30
N GLY A 46 2.78 10.73 0.24
CA GLY A 46 2.15 9.44 0.40
C GLY A 46 2.51 8.48 -0.73
N GLY A 47 2.54 8.97 -1.97
CA GLY A 47 2.96 8.20 -3.14
C GLY A 47 4.42 7.75 -3.05
N ALA A 48 5.34 8.65 -2.68
CA ALA A 48 6.75 8.31 -2.50
C ALA A 48 6.96 7.21 -1.45
N LYS A 49 6.30 7.31 -0.28
CA LYS A 49 6.34 6.26 0.76
C LYS A 49 5.76 4.93 0.28
N SER A 50 4.64 4.99 -0.42
CA SER A 50 3.95 3.81 -0.96
C SER A 50 4.82 3.07 -1.98
N ILE A 51 5.39 3.80 -2.95
CA ILE A 51 6.28 3.24 -3.98
C ILE A 51 7.50 2.60 -3.34
N TRP A 52 8.16 3.31 -2.43
CA TRP A 52 9.34 2.79 -1.73
C TRP A 52 9.04 1.49 -0.97
N ARG A 53 7.86 1.39 -0.35
CA ARG A 53 7.44 0.17 0.34
C ARG A 53 7.14 -0.98 -0.61
N ILE A 54 6.48 -0.71 -1.75
CA ILE A 54 6.23 -1.72 -2.78
C ILE A 54 7.55 -2.29 -3.31
N LEU A 55 8.54 -1.43 -3.60
CA LEU A 55 9.86 -1.87 -4.07
C LEU A 55 10.58 -2.77 -3.05
N ARG A 56 10.38 -2.52 -1.76
CA ARG A 56 10.93 -3.34 -0.67
C ARG A 56 10.11 -4.60 -0.40
N CYS A 57 8.89 -4.71 -0.92
CA CYS A 57 8.01 -5.86 -0.72
C CYS A 57 8.35 -6.96 -1.74
N ASN A 58 9.49 -7.64 -1.52
CA ASN A 58 9.98 -8.69 -2.40
C ASN A 58 10.49 -9.90 -1.60
N PRO A 59 10.71 -11.07 -2.25
CA PRO A 59 11.08 -12.30 -1.56
C PRO A 59 12.32 -12.29 -0.67
N PHE A 60 13.23 -11.34 -0.92
CA PHE A 60 14.48 -11.20 -0.18
C PHE A 60 14.35 -10.32 1.06
N ASN A 61 13.20 -9.68 1.24
CA ASN A 61 12.89 -8.93 2.44
C ASN A 61 12.11 -9.82 3.41
N LYS A 62 12.51 -9.83 4.69
CA LYS A 62 11.76 -10.52 5.76
C LYS A 62 10.36 -9.94 5.96
N GLY A 63 10.15 -8.69 5.52
CA GLY A 63 8.90 -7.99 5.81
C GLY A 63 8.80 -7.61 7.28
N GLY A 64 7.59 -7.39 7.77
CA GLY A 64 7.35 -7.04 9.18
C GLY A 64 6.20 -6.07 9.40
N PHE A 65 6.01 -5.70 10.67
CA PHE A 65 5.02 -4.71 11.09
C PHE A 65 5.57 -3.29 10.89
N ASP A 66 4.94 -2.50 10.03
CA ASP A 66 5.27 -1.07 9.84
C ASP A 66 3.98 -0.31 9.49
N PRO A 67 3.12 -0.06 10.50
CA PRO A 67 1.96 0.79 10.36
C PRO A 67 2.39 2.26 10.23
N LEU A 68 1.57 3.04 9.54
CA LEU A 68 1.69 4.49 9.63
C LEU A 68 0.78 4.94 10.77
N ASP A 69 1.35 5.54 11.81
CA ASP A 69 0.61 6.10 12.95
C ASP A 69 -0.45 7.13 12.54
#